data_AF-A0A2K2VNK7-F1
#
_entry.id   AF-A0A2K2VNK7-F1
#
_cell.length_a   1.000
_cell.length_b   1.000
_cell.length_c   1.000
_cell.angle_alpha   90.00
_cell.angle_beta   90.00
_cell.angle_gamma   90.00
#
_symmetry.space_group_name_H-M   'P 1'
#
loop_
_entity.id
_entity.type
_entity.pdbx_description
1 polymer ?
#
loop_
_entity_poly.entity_id
_entity_poly.type
_entity_poly.pdbx_seq_one_letter_code
_entity_poly.pdbx_strand_id
1 'polypeptide(L)' 'MEINDLTGEVIGAAIEVHKALGPGLLESIYEECICIELHLREIAYERQKTLPLEYKGVGLDSAYRLD' A
#
# COMPACT_ATOMS: atom_id res chain seq x y z
N MET A 1 2.48 -13.97 13.16
CA MET A 1 2.59 -12.66 13.83
C MET A 1 1.23 -12.36 14.43
N GLU A 2 1.17 -11.99 15.71
CA GLU A 2 -0.08 -11.58 16.34
C GLU A 2 -0.56 -10.24 15.74
N ILE A 3 -1.86 -9.97 15.77
CA ILE A 3 -2.44 -8.80 15.08
C ILE A 3 -1.91 -7.46 15.60
N ASN A 4 -1.60 -7.39 16.90
CA ASN A 4 -1.05 -6.19 17.53
C ASN A 4 0.40 -5.94 17.10
N ASP A 5 1.18 -7.01 16.94
CA ASP A 5 2.57 -6.92 16.49
C ASP A 5 2.63 -6.47 15.04
N LEU A 6 1.79 -7.05 14.17
CA LEU A 6 1.65 -6.62 12.77
C LEU A 6 1.27 -5.14 12.67
N THR A 7 0.32 -4.71 13.50
CA THR A 7 -0.11 -3.30 13.54
C THR A 7 1.07 -2.39 13.92
N GLY A 8 1.88 -2.79 14.90
CA GLY A 8 3.08 -2.07 15.31
C GLY A 8 4.09 -1.93 14.18
N GLU A 9 4.38 -3.01 13.46
CA GLU A 9 5.31 -3.00 12.33
C GLU A 9 4.84 -2.11 11.17
N VAL A 10 3.55 -2.15 10.82
CA VAL A 10 2.98 -1.32 9.76
C VAL A 10 3.02 0.17 10.14
N ILE A 11 2.68 0.50 11.39
CA ILE A 11 2.79 1.88 11.89
C ILE A 11 4.26 2.33 11.89
N GLY A 12 5.18 1.46 12.32
CA GLY A 12 6.61 1.71 12.30
C GLY A 12 7.12 2.02 10.89
N ALA A 13 6.71 1.25 9.89
CA ALA A 13 7.03 1.51 8.48
C ALA A 13 6.58 2.90 8.03
N ALA A 14 5.32 3.29 8.30
CA ALA A 14 4.81 4.61 7.93
C ALA A 14 5.55 5.76 8.64
N ILE A 15 5.93 5.56 9.91
CA ILE A 15 6.73 6.52 10.68
C ILE A 15 8.12 6.70 10.07
N GLU A 16 8.79 5.62 9.69
CA GLU A 16 10.12 5.69 9.07
C GLU A 16 10.08 6.44 7.73
N VAL A 17 9.07 6.17 6.88
CA VAL A 17 8.86 6.95 5.64
C VAL A 17 8.70 8.44 5.95
N HIS A 18 7.86 8.79 6.92
CA HIS A 18 7.62 10.20 7.26
C HIS A 18 8.87 10.88 7.84
N LYS A 19 9.65 10.18 8.68
CA LYS A 19 10.92 10.69 9.21
C LYS A 19 11.95 10.96 8.11
N ALA A 20 12.00 10.08 7.11
CA ALA A 20 12.98 10.17 6.02
C ALA A 20 12.64 11.29 5.02
N LEU A 21 11.35 11.46 4.68
CA LEU A 21 10.92 12.32 3.58
C LEU A 21 10.25 13.63 4.00
N GLY A 22 9.70 13.69 5.22
CA GLY A 22 8.84 14.79 5.65
C GLY A 22 7.53 14.88 4.85
N PRO A 23 6.69 15.91 5.09
CA PRO A 23 5.42 16.11 4.38
C PRO A 23 5.60 16.79 3.00
N GLY A 24 4.56 16.72 2.15
CA GLY A 24 4.45 17.55 0.93
C GLY A 24 4.68 16.82 -0.41
N LEU A 25 4.94 15.52 -0.39
CA LEU A 25 5.06 14.70 -1.60
C LEU A 25 3.71 14.17 -2.10
N LEU A 26 3.70 13.66 -3.33
CA LEU A 26 2.54 12.97 -3.89
C LEU A 26 2.28 11.66 -3.16
N GLU A 27 1.01 11.28 -3.06
CA GLU A 27 0.56 10.02 -2.47
C GLU A 27 1.28 8.80 -3.07
N SER A 28 1.41 8.75 -4.40
CA SER A 28 2.10 7.65 -5.09
C SER A 28 3.56 7.46 -4.64
N ILE A 29 4.23 8.53 -4.19
CA ILE A 29 5.59 8.45 -3.66
C ILE A 29 5.59 7.85 -2.26
N TYR A 30 4.63 8.23 -1.40
CA TYR A 30 4.49 7.60 -0.09
C TYR A 30 4.10 6.13 -0.18
N GLU A 31 3.19 5.77 -1.10
CA GLU A 31 2.82 4.39 -1.38
C GLU A 31 4.06 3.56 -1.73
N GLU A 32 4.89 4.03 -2.65
CA GLU A 32 6.12 3.34 -3.05
C GLU A 32 7.10 3.17 -1.89
N CYS A 33 7.26 4.20 -1.06
CA CYS A 33 8.14 4.14 0.09
C CYS A 33 7.63 3.17 1.17
N ILE A 34 6.31 3.15 1.42
CA ILE A 34 5.70 2.18 2.35
C ILE A 34 5.89 0.76 1.81
N CYS A 35 5.72 0.52 0.52
CA CYS A 35 5.95 -0.80 -0.08
C CYS A 35 7.40 -1.28 0.12
N ILE A 36 8.38 -0.37 0.05
CA ILE A 36 9.78 -0.68 0.36
C ILE A 36 9.94 -1.03 1.83
N GLU A 37 9.40 -0.24 2.76
CA GLU A 37 9.49 -0.52 4.20
C GLU A 37 8.82 -1.83 4.60
N LEU A 38 7.66 -2.17 4.00
CA LEU A 38 6.98 -3.45 4.22
C LEU A 38 7.80 -4.62 3.66
N HIS A 39 8.44 -4.45 2.49
CA HIS A 39 9.33 -5.47 1.92
C HIS A 39 10.55 -5.72 2.82
N LEU A 40 11.19 -4.67 3.34
CA LEU A 40 12.34 -4.78 4.25
C LEU A 40 11.99 -5.47 5.57
N ARG A 41 10.73 -5.39 6.01
CA ARG A 41 10.19 -6.07 7.20
C ARG A 41 9.62 -7.46 6.90
N GLU A 42 9.74 -7.93 5.66
CA GLU A 42 9.19 -9.21 5.20
C GLU A 42 7.66 -9.33 5.40
N ILE A 43 6.95 -8.21 5.35
CA ILE A 43 5.49 -8.16 5.45
C ILE A 43 4.90 -8.32 4.06
N ALA A 44 4.01 -9.30 3.88
CA ALA A 44 3.31 -9.50 2.63
C ALA A 44 2.32 -8.36 2.37
N TYR A 45 2.31 -7.83 1.13
CA TYR A 45 1.37 -6.82 0.69
C TYR A 45 1.02 -7.00 -0.79
N GLU A 46 -0.11 -6.44 -1.19
CA GLU A 46 -0.50 -6.24 -2.59
C GLU A 46 -0.70 -4.74 -2.79
N ARG A 47 -0.10 -4.18 -3.84
CA ARG A 47 -0.22 -2.77 -4.19
C ARG A 47 -1.10 -2.62 -5.42
N GLN A 48 -1.97 -1.60 -5.45
CA GLN A 48 -2.76 -1.24 -6.63
C GLN A 48 -3.55 -2.43 -7.20
N LYS A 49 -4.14 -3.24 -6.31
CA LYS A 49 -4.80 -4.49 -6.68
C LYS A 49 -5.98 -4.20 -7.60
N THR A 50 -5.92 -4.71 -8.82
CA THR A 50 -7.01 -4.58 -9.79
C THR A 50 -8.22 -5.36 -9.32
N LEU A 51 -9.37 -4.69 -9.27
CA LEU A 51 -10.66 -5.35 -9.07
C LEU A 51 -11.40 -5.45 -10.40
N PRO A 52 -11.93 -6.63 -10.74
CA PRO A 52 -12.77 -6.79 -11.92
C PRO A 52 -14.06 -5.99 -11.72
N LEU A 53 -14.37 -5.14 -12.69
CA LEU A 53 -15.68 -4.49 -12.79
C LEU A 53 -16.38 -5.03 -14.03
N GLU A 54 -17.67 -5.34 -13.88
CA GLU A 54 -18.55 -5.58 -15.02
C GLU A 54 -19.50 -4.41 -15.18
N TYR A 55 -19.56 -3.82 -16.39
CA TYR A 55 -20.57 -2.83 -16.74
C TYR A 55 -21.43 -3.35 -17.89
N LYS A 56 -22.71 -3.61 -17.62
CA LYS A 56 -23.68 -4.11 -18.60
C LYS A 56 -23.23 -5.40 -19.32
N GLY A 57 -22.65 -6.36 -18.59
CA GLY A 57 -22.16 -7.60 -19.19
C GLY A 57 -20.81 -7.49 -19.91
N VAL A 58 -20.19 -6.31 -19.92
CA VAL A 58 -18.85 -6.11 -20.49
C VAL A 58 -17.84 -6.01 -19.34
N GLY A 59 -16.88 -6.92 -19.33
CA GLY A 59 -15.74 -6.88 -18.41
C GLY A 59 -14.88 -5.66 -18.68
N LEU A 60 -14.60 -4.89 -17.63
CA LEU A 60 -13.70 -3.75 -17.65
C LEU A 60 -12.45 -4.10 -16.84
N ASP A 61 -11.44 -4.65 -17.52
CA ASP A 61 -10.18 -5.11 -16.91
C ASP A 61 -9.37 -3.98 -16.25
N SER A 62 -9.74 -2.72 -16.47
CA SER A 62 -8.98 -1.53 -16.03
C SER A 62 -9.77 -0.60 -15.11
N ALA A 63 -10.91 -1.06 -14.55
CA ALA A 63 -11.84 -0.12 -13.94
C ALA A 63 -11.42 0.41 -12.57
N TYR A 64 -10.82 -0.43 -11.72
CA TYR A 64 -10.52 -0.07 -10.34
C TYR A 64 -9.23 -0.73 -9.87
N ARG A 65 -8.33 0.07 -9.30
CA ARG A 65 -7.23 -0.40 -8.47
C ARG A 65 -7.49 0.06 -7.05
N LEU A 66 -7.34 -0.84 -6.10
CA LEU A 66 -7.40 -0.50 -4.69
C LEU A 66 -6.12 0.27 -4.32
N ASP A 67 -6.33 1.47 -3.80
CA ASP A 67 -5.34 2.28 -3.09
C ASP A 67 -5.31 1.87 -1.62
#